data_AF-A0A846PGP6-F1
#
_entry.id   AF-A0A846PGP6-F1
#
_cell.length_a   1.000
_cell.length_b   1.000
_cell.length_c   1.000
_cell.angle_alpha   90.00
_cell.angle_beta   90.00
_cell.angle_gamma   90.00
#
_symmetry.space_group_name_H-M   'P 1'
#
loop_
_entity.id
_entity.type
_entity.pdbx_description
1 polymer ?
#
loop_
_entity_poly.entity_id
_entity_poly.type
_entity_poly.pdbx_seq_one_letter_code
_entity_poly.pdbx_strand_id
1 'polypeptide(L)' 'VRASMLEVLRQDYIILARSKGLKERVVIYRHALKNALIPAVTVTGIFFAFLLGGALITEFVF' A
#
# COMPACT_ATOMS: atom_id res chain seq x y z
N VAL A 1 0.37 -1.71 6.58
CA VAL A 1 -0.75 -0.87 6.07
C VAL A 1 -1.15 0.24 7.04
N ARG A 2 -1.44 -0.03 8.33
CA ARG A 2 -1.81 1.04 9.28
C ARG A 2 -0.74 2.13 9.44
N ALA A 3 0.53 1.74 9.57
CA ALA A 3 1.64 2.69 9.70
C ALA A 3 1.80 3.57 8.46
N SER A 4 1.79 2.98 7.26
CA SER A 4 1.87 3.75 6.00
C SER A 4 0.68 4.68 5.80
N MET A 5 -0.52 4.31 6.26
CA MET A 5 -1.67 5.22 6.26
C MET A 5 -1.44 6.45 7.15
N LEU A 6 -0.87 6.27 8.34
CA LEU A 6 -0.58 7.39 9.26
C LEU A 6 0.51 8.30 8.70
N GLU A 7 1.55 7.75 8.07
CA GLU A 7 2.59 8.52 7.40
C GLU A 7 2.03 9.33 6.23
N VAL A 8 1.18 8.71 5.41
CA VAL A 8 0.56 9.38 4.27
C VAL A 8 -0.40 10.48 4.69
N LEU A 9 -1.20 10.28 5.75
CA LEU A 9 -2.12 11.31 6.26
C LEU A 9 -1.40 12.57 6.79
N ARG A 10 -0.09 12.48 7.08
CA ARG A 10 0.75 13.59 7.51
C ARG A 10 1.42 14.35 6.37
N GLN A 11 1.20 13.93 5.12
CA GLN A 11 1.81 14.56 3.95
C GLN A 11 1.12 15.88 3.58
N ASP A 12 1.88 16.85 3.08
CA ASP A 12 1.39 18.19 2.75
C ASP A 12 0.27 18.18 1.69
N TYR A 13 0.30 17.23 0.75
CA TYR A 13 -0.75 17.11 -0.26
C TYR A 13 -2.11 16.68 0.33
N ILE A 14 -2.13 16.01 1.48
CA ILE A 14 -3.37 15.68 2.20
C ILE A 14 -3.94 16.93 2.87
N ILE A 15 -3.07 17.77 3.43
CA ILE A 15 -3.46 19.06 4.02
C ILE A 15 -4.01 19.97 2.92
N LEU A 16 -3.37 20.02 1.75
CA LEU A 16 -3.85 20.75 0.58
C LEU A 16 -5.20 20.20 0.07
N ALA A 17 -5.37 18.88 0.05
CA ALA A 17 -6.63 18.26 -0.36
C ALA A 17 -7.77 18.65 0.59
N ARG A 18 -7.51 18.71 1.90
CA ARG A 18 -8.48 19.17 2.91
C ARG A 18 -8.76 20.67 2.81
N SER A 19 -7.75 21.51 2.62
CA SER A 19 -7.94 22.96 2.49
C SER A 19 -8.72 23.36 1.22
N LYS A 20 -8.66 22.54 0.18
CA LYS A 20 -9.51 22.66 -1.03
C LYS A 20 -10.99 22.30 -0.80
N GLY A 21 -11.36 21.85 0.41
CA GLY A 21 -12.75 21.49 0.74
C GLY A 21 -13.19 20.13 0.20
N LEU A 22 -12.26 19.24 -0.18
CA LEU A 22 -12.62 17.89 -0.61
C LEU A 22 -13.25 17.12 0.56
N LYS A 23 -14.31 16.35 0.26
CA LYS A 23 -14.95 15.47 1.25
C LYS A 23 -13.90 14.51 1.84
N GLU A 24 -13.94 14.27 3.15
CA GLU A 24 -12.96 13.42 3.84
C GLU A 24 -12.89 12.00 3.24
N ARG A 25 -14.02 11.46 2.75
CA ARG A 25 -14.04 10.20 1.97
C ARG A 25 -13.15 10.26 0.74
N VAL A 26 -13.14 11.36 -0.01
CA VAL A 26 -12.28 11.53 -1.20
C VAL A 26 -10.81 11.60 -0.77
N VAL A 27 -10.50 12.35 0.29
CA VAL A 27 -9.15 12.45 0.86
C VAL A 27 -8.63 11.07 1.26
N ILE A 28 -9.44 10.29 2.01
CA ILE A 28 -9.04 8.97 2.48
C ILE A 28 -8.90 7.98 1.32
N TYR A 29 -9.94 7.78 0.51
CA TYR A 29 -9.94 6.69 -0.48
C TYR A 29 -9.11 7.01 -1.73
N ARG A 30 -9.12 8.25 -2.21
CA ARG A 30 -8.47 8.63 -3.48
C ARG A 30 -7.04 9.12 -3.29
N HIS A 31 -6.73 9.76 -2.16
CA HIS A 31 -5.40 10.33 -1.92
C HIS A 31 -4.60 9.51 -0.91
N ALA A 32 -5.14 9.21 0.28
CA ALA A 32 -4.37 8.55 1.32
C ALA A 32 -4.19 7.05 1.09
N LEU A 33 -5.30 6.33 0.87
CA LEU A 33 -5.31 4.87 0.74
C LEU A 33 -4.49 4.41 -0.46
N LYS A 34 -4.67 5.06 -1.62
CA LYS A 34 -3.93 4.72 -2.84
C LYS A 34 -2.42 4.80 -2.64
N ASN A 35 -1.94 5.83 -1.94
CA ASN A 35 -0.51 6.01 -1.70
C ASN A 35 0.01 5.13 -0.53
N ALA A 36 -0.81 4.90 0.49
CA ALA A 36 -0.44 4.05 1.62
C ALA A 36 -0.35 2.56 1.27
N LEU A 37 -0.95 2.14 0.15
CA LEU A 37 -0.89 0.76 -0.34
C LEU A 37 0.40 0.44 -1.11
N ILE A 38 1.18 1.44 -1.54
CA ILE A 38 2.43 1.19 -2.29
C ILE A 38 3.35 0.19 -1.57
N PRO A 39 3.68 0.37 -0.27
CA PRO A 39 4.53 -0.58 0.44
C PRO A 39 3.89 -1.96 0.61
N ALA A 40 2.56 -2.00 0.77
CA ALA A 40 1.82 -3.24 0.94
C ALA A 40 1.89 -4.11 -0.33
N VAL A 41 1.75 -3.49 -1.51
CA VAL A 41 1.85 -4.19 -2.79
C VAL A 41 3.26 -4.74 -3.00
N THR A 42 4.30 -3.96 -2.67
CA THR A 42 5.70 -4.41 -2.78
C THR A 42 5.97 -5.64 -1.92
N VAL A 43 5.56 -5.59 -0.64
CA VAL A 43 5.78 -6.71 0.30
C VAL A 43 4.99 -7.95 -0.14
N THR A 44 3.74 -7.78 -0.58
CA THR A 44 2.94 -8.88 -1.13
C THR A 44 3.59 -9.50 -2.37
N GLY A 45 4.14 -8.68 -3.28
CA GLY A 45 4.85 -9.17 -4.46
C GLY A 45 6.09 -10.00 -4.09
N ILE A 46 6.84 -9.58 -3.08
CA ILE A 46 7.98 -10.35 -2.55
C ILE A 46 7.51 -11.70 -2.00
N PHE A 47 6.46 -11.72 -1.16
CA PHE A 47 5.92 -12.97 -0.64
C PHE A 47 5.38 -13.89 -1.73
N PHE A 48 4.75 -13.32 -2.75
CA PHE A 48 4.27 -14.08 -3.90
C PHE A 48 5.44 -14.71 -4.67
N ALA A 49 6.54 -13.97 -4.88
CA ALA A 49 7.75 -14.50 -5.49
C ALA A 49 8.38 -15.63 -4.67
N PHE A 50 8.40 -15.50 -3.33
CA PHE A 50 8.85 -16.56 -2.43
C PHE A 50 7.98 -17.80 -2.50
N LEU A 51 6.66 -17.64 -2.55
CA LEU A 51 5.73 -18.78 -2.66
C LEU A 51 5.93 -19.52 -3.97
N LEU A 52 6.07 -18.81 -5.09
CA LEU A 52 6.38 -19.40 -6.38
C LEU A 52 7.75 -20.09 -6.38
N GLY A 53 8.78 -19.43 -5.84
CA GLY A 53 10.12 -20.01 -5.72
C GLY A 53 10.16 -21.26 -4.83
N GLY A 54 9.45 -21.24 -3.70
CA GLY A 54 9.32 -22.39 -2.81
C GLY A 54 8.54 -23.54 -3.43
N ALA A 55 7.44 -23.25 -4.14
CA ALA A 55 6.67 -24.24 -4.89
C ALA A 55 7.53 -24.91 -5.99
N LEU A 56 8.29 -24.13 -6.74
CA LEU A 56 9.23 -24.65 -7.75
C LEU A 56 10.32 -25.51 -7.11
N ILE A 57 10.89 -25.10 -5.97
CA ILE A 57 11.91 -25.90 -5.27
C ILE A 57 11.32 -27.23 -4.80
N THR A 58 10.07 -27.26 -4.33
CA THR A 58 9.42 -28.52 -3.95
C THR A 58 9.18 -29.46 -5.14
N GLU A 59 8.95 -28.94 -6.36
CA GLU A 59 8.78 -29.79 -7.56
C GLU A 59 10.07 -30.54 -7.97
N PHE A 60 11.26 -30.04 -7.65
CA PHE A 60 12.53 -30.72 -7.98
C PHE A 60 12.96 -31.76 -6.93
N VAL A 61 12.39 -31.72 -5.73
CA VAL A 61 12.79 -32.59 -4.60
C VAL A 61 11.91 -33.85 -4.50
N PHE A 62 10.74 -33.87 -5.14
CA PHE A 62 9.81 -35.02 -5.18
C PHE A 62 9.76 -35.67 -6.56
#